data_AF-A0A1N6KUB9-F1
#
_entry.id   AF-A0A1N6KUB9-F1
#
_cell.length_a   1.000
_cell.length_b   1.000
_cell.length_c   1.000
_cell.angle_alpha   90.00
_cell.angle_beta   90.00
_cell.angle_gamma   90.00
#
_symmetry.space_group_name_H-M   'P 1'
#
loop_
_entity.id
_entity.type
_entity.pdbx_description
1 polymer ?
#
loop_
_entity_poly.entity_id
_entity_poly.type
_entity_poly.pdbx_seq_one_letter_code
_entity_poly.pdbx_strand_id
1 'polypeptide(L)'
;MLSRESILAADDLPREEVSIPEWNGTVFVQTMTGTERDRLEAAYNKEPGKDFRARMAVATVCDETGKRLFSEKDILPLGTKSAAALDRILEVAMRLSAFTKKDVDALEGNSNASPSEDSASSSH
;
A
#
# COMPACT_ATOMS: atom_id res chain seq x y z
N MET A 1 23.82 -7.58 -23.35
CA MET A 1 22.59 -8.41 -23.37
C MET A 1 22.49 -9.10 -22.01
N LEU A 2 21.31 -9.19 -21.40
CA LEU A 2 21.12 -9.89 -20.12
C LEU A 2 20.84 -11.38 -20.36
N SER A 3 21.32 -12.26 -19.49
CA SER A 3 20.96 -13.68 -19.48
C SER A 3 19.78 -13.93 -18.54
N ARG A 4 19.08 -15.05 -18.73
CA ARG A 4 17.99 -15.48 -17.86
C ARG A 4 18.44 -15.56 -16.39
N GLU A 5 19.60 -16.14 -16.15
CA GLU A 5 20.16 -16.32 -14.81
C GLU A 5 20.49 -14.97 -14.16
N SER A 6 21.04 -14.02 -14.93
CA SER A 6 21.36 -12.68 -14.43
C SER A 6 20.11 -11.89 -14.02
N ILE A 7 18.98 -12.09 -14.71
CA ILE A 7 17.72 -11.43 -14.39
C ILE A 7 17.10 -12.05 -13.14
N LEU A 8 17.06 -13.39 -13.06
CA LEU A 8 16.44 -14.09 -11.93
C LEU A 8 17.24 -14.00 -10.63
N ALA A 9 18.53 -13.65 -10.71
CA ALA A 9 19.41 -13.44 -9.56
C ALA A 9 19.62 -11.96 -9.21
N ALA A 10 19.02 -11.03 -9.95
CA ALA A 10 19.14 -9.61 -9.66
C ALA A 10 18.46 -9.28 -8.33
N ASP A 11 19.15 -8.48 -7.50
CA ASP A 11 18.54 -7.85 -6.34
C ASP A 11 18.02 -6.47 -6.76
N ASP A 12 16.79 -6.45 -7.27
CA ASP A 12 16.12 -5.27 -7.83
C ASP A 12 14.94 -4.79 -6.96
N LEU A 13 14.88 -5.26 -5.71
CA LEU A 13 13.85 -4.92 -4.73
C LEU A 13 14.47 -4.10 -3.60
N PRO A 14 14.78 -2.81 -3.83
CA PRO A 14 15.37 -1.97 -2.80
C PRO A 14 14.42 -1.87 -1.60
N ARG A 15 15.04 -1.82 -0.42
CA ARG A 15 14.34 -1.69 0.86
C ARG A 15 14.95 -0.59 1.71
N GLU A 16 14.11 0.02 2.52
CA GLU A 16 14.48 1.10 3.42
C GLU A 16 13.94 0.82 4.82
N GLU A 17 14.76 1.09 5.82
CA GLU A 17 14.36 1.05 7.22
C GLU A 17 13.59 2.33 7.57
N VAL A 18 12.35 2.20 8.04
CA VAL A 18 11.43 3.31 8.30
C VAL A 18 11.02 3.30 9.77
N SER A 19 11.38 4.37 10.49
CA SER A 19 10.91 4.57 11.87
C SER A 19 9.43 4.96 11.87
N ILE A 20 8.66 4.30 12.72
CA ILE A 20 7.23 4.54 12.93
C ILE A 20 7.02 4.96 14.39
N PRO A 21 7.12 6.26 14.70
CA PRO A 21 6.95 6.78 16.06
C PRO A 21 5.63 6.36 16.71
N GLU A 22 4.57 6.25 15.92
CA GLU A 22 3.23 5.87 16.37
C GLU A 22 3.19 4.44 16.95
N TRP A 23 4.15 3.59 16.59
CA TRP A 23 4.30 2.22 17.08
C TRP A 23 5.55 2.03 17.96
N ASN A 24 6.30 3.09 18.24
CA ASN A 24 7.58 3.05 18.96
C ASN A 24 8.54 2.00 18.41
N GLY A 25 8.63 1.90 17.08
CA GLY A 25 9.41 0.87 16.43
C GLY A 25 9.76 1.21 15.00
N THR A 26 10.35 0.22 14.33
CA THR A 26 10.87 0.36 12.98
C THR A 26 10.43 -0.84 12.15
N VAL A 27 10.20 -0.61 10.87
CA VAL A 27 9.91 -1.66 9.88
C VAL A 27 10.77 -1.46 8.65
N PHE A 28 10.99 -2.52 7.86
CA PHE A 28 11.52 -2.35 6.51
C PHE A 28 10.37 -2.20 5.53
N VAL A 29 10.51 -1.25 4.60
CA VAL A 29 9.61 -1.08 3.46
C VAL A 29 10.39 -1.40 2.20
N GLN A 30 9.91 -2.37 1.43
CA GLN A 30 10.55 -2.84 0.21
C GLN A 30 9.62 -2.66 -0.99
N THR A 31 10.20 -2.37 -2.16
CA THR A 31 9.48 -2.38 -3.44
C THR A 31 8.67 -3.67 -3.62
N MET A 32 7.49 -3.55 -4.22
CA MET A 32 6.66 -4.70 -4.54
C MET A 32 7.31 -5.53 -5.65
N THR A 33 7.23 -6.85 -5.53
CA THR A 33 7.42 -7.73 -6.69
C THR A 33 6.31 -7.47 -7.73
N GLY A 34 6.53 -7.86 -8.99
CA GLY A 34 5.50 -7.75 -10.02
C GLY A 34 4.18 -8.42 -9.62
N THR A 35 4.24 -9.61 -9.03
CA THR A 35 3.06 -10.35 -8.55
C THR A 35 2.31 -9.61 -7.43
N GLU A 36 3.02 -8.97 -6.51
CA GLU A 36 2.39 -8.19 -5.43
C GLU A 36 1.71 -6.94 -5.97
N ARG A 37 2.36 -6.26 -6.93
CA ARG A 37 1.78 -5.12 -7.63
C ARG A 37 0.51 -5.50 -8.39
N ASP A 38 0.53 -6.60 -9.14
CA ASP A 38 -0.65 -7.10 -9.86
C ASP A 38 -1.82 -7.38 -8.91
N ARG A 39 -1.56 -7.98 -7.74
CA ARG A 39 -2.60 -8.23 -6.73
C ARG A 39 -3.17 -6.94 -6.17
N LEU A 40 -2.32 -5.95 -5.88
CA LEU A 40 -2.75 -4.65 -5.40
C LEU A 40 -3.63 -3.94 -6.45
N GLU A 41 -3.18 -3.92 -7.71
CA GLU A 41 -3.91 -3.31 -8.83
C GLU A 41 -5.24 -4.01 -9.09
N ALA A 42 -5.28 -5.35 -9.06
CA ALA A 42 -6.53 -6.11 -9.18
C ALA A 42 -7.52 -5.79 -8.04
N ALA A 43 -7.02 -5.68 -6.79
CA ALA A 43 -7.84 -5.30 -5.65
C ALA A 43 -8.38 -3.87 -5.79
N TYR A 44 -7.54 -2.93 -6.23
CA TYR A 44 -7.93 -1.55 -6.45
C TYR A 44 -8.99 -1.42 -7.56
N ASN A 45 -8.83 -2.14 -8.68
CA ASN A 45 -9.81 -2.13 -9.77
C ASN A 45 -11.16 -2.70 -9.34
N LYS A 46 -11.17 -3.65 -8.40
CA LYS A 46 -12.40 -4.23 -7.87
C LYS A 46 -13.12 -3.31 -6.88
N GLU A 47 -12.37 -2.68 -5.98
CA GLU A 47 -12.90 -1.78 -4.95
C GLU A 47 -11.99 -0.54 -4.81
N PRO A 48 -12.17 0.49 -5.68
CA PRO A 48 -11.29 1.65 -5.71
C PRO A 48 -11.19 2.36 -4.35
N GLY A 49 -9.97 2.59 -3.90
CA GLY A 49 -9.66 3.31 -2.65
C GLY A 49 -9.87 2.50 -1.36
N LYS A 50 -10.54 1.34 -1.40
CA LYS A 50 -10.86 0.58 -0.20
C LYS A 50 -9.61 -0.05 0.42
N ASP A 51 -9.38 0.25 1.69
CA ASP A 51 -8.25 -0.24 2.49
C ASP A 51 -6.88 0.02 1.85
N PHE A 52 -6.76 1.05 0.99
CA PHE A 52 -5.59 1.24 0.14
C PHE A 52 -4.27 1.29 0.94
N ARG A 53 -4.26 2.06 2.03
CA ARG A 53 -3.11 2.17 2.96
C ARG A 53 -2.74 0.83 3.60
N ALA A 54 -3.73 0.07 4.06
CA ALA A 54 -3.50 -1.23 4.68
C ALA A 54 -3.01 -2.25 3.65
N ARG A 55 -3.56 -2.25 2.44
CA ARG A 55 -3.12 -3.11 1.33
C ARG A 55 -1.69 -2.79 0.89
N MET A 56 -1.34 -1.51 0.83
CA MET A 56 0.03 -1.07 0.57
C MET A 56 0.99 -1.56 1.66
N ALA A 57 0.61 -1.45 2.95
CA ALA A 57 1.43 -1.97 4.04
C ALA A 57 1.62 -3.50 3.93
N VAL A 58 0.57 -4.26 3.61
CA VAL A 58 0.68 -5.71 3.38
C VAL A 58 1.65 -6.05 2.24
N ALA A 59 1.60 -5.28 1.16
CA ALA A 59 2.42 -5.52 -0.02
C ALA A 59 3.88 -5.05 0.11
N THR A 60 4.21 -4.23 1.10
CA THR A 60 5.51 -3.50 1.13
C THR A 60 6.27 -3.67 2.44
N VAL A 61 5.60 -3.90 3.57
CA VAL A 61 6.26 -4.05 4.86
C VAL A 61 6.89 -5.44 4.98
N CYS A 62 8.17 -5.48 5.30
CA CYS A 62 8.95 -6.70 5.45
C CYS A 62 9.91 -6.64 6.66
N ASP A 63 10.55 -7.75 6.95
CA ASP A 63 11.72 -7.81 7.84
C ASP A 63 13.02 -7.43 7.10
N GLU A 64 14.13 -7.50 7.82
CA GLU A 64 15.48 -7.24 7.30
C GLU A 64 15.90 -8.14 6.14
N THR A 65 15.25 -9.30 5.99
CA THR A 65 15.53 -10.27 4.92
C THR A 65 14.67 -10.04 3.68
N GLY A 66 13.64 -9.19 3.76
CA GLY A 66 12.67 -8.96 2.68
C GLY A 66 11.43 -9.84 2.79
N LYS A 67 11.26 -10.61 3.87
CA LYS A 67 10.06 -11.42 4.05
C LYS A 67 8.90 -10.54 4.55
N ARG A 68 7.76 -10.58 3.84
CA ARG A 68 6.56 -9.81 4.21
C ARG A 68 6.11 -10.16 5.63
N LEU A 69 5.87 -9.11 6.43
CA LEU A 69 5.40 -9.27 7.82
C LEU A 69 3.90 -9.51 7.91
N PHE A 70 3.15 -9.06 6.91
CA PHE A 70 1.69 -9.13 6.88
C PHE A 70 1.20 -9.91 5.68
N SER A 71 -0.06 -10.32 5.77
CA SER A 71 -0.79 -11.04 4.73
C SER A 71 -2.14 -10.37 4.46
N GLU A 72 -2.87 -10.86 3.45
CA GLU A 72 -4.22 -10.35 3.15
C GLU A 72 -5.20 -10.45 4.34
N LYS A 73 -4.96 -11.38 5.27
CA LYS A 73 -5.79 -11.54 6.48
C LYS A 73 -5.64 -10.37 7.45
N ASP A 74 -4.55 -9.62 7.34
CA ASP A 74 -4.19 -8.53 8.23
C ASP A 74 -4.70 -7.17 7.72
N ILE A 75 -5.31 -7.11 6.52
CA ILE A 75 -5.82 -5.87 5.92
C ILE A 75 -6.82 -5.18 6.86
N LEU A 76 -7.81 -5.92 7.38
CA LEU A 76 -8.82 -5.35 8.27
C LEU A 76 -8.21 -4.88 9.61
N PRO A 77 -7.42 -5.69 10.33
CA PRO A 77 -6.68 -5.23 11.50
C PRO A 77 -5.81 -3.99 11.23
N LEU A 78 -5.08 -3.95 10.12
CA LEU A 78 -4.23 -2.83 9.73
C LEU A 78 -5.06 -1.57 9.45
N GLY A 79 -6.22 -1.71 8.82
CA GLY A 79 -7.15 -0.60 8.58
C GLY A 79 -7.63 0.10 9.86
N THR A 80 -7.57 -0.57 11.02
CA THR A 80 -7.89 0.03 12.33
C THR A 80 -6.72 0.72 13.02
N LYS A 81 -5.52 0.67 12.43
CA LYS A 81 -4.31 1.31 12.99
C LYS A 81 -4.26 2.80 12.67
N SER A 82 -3.25 3.46 13.21
CA SER A 82 -3.00 4.90 12.99
C SER A 82 -2.85 5.19 11.49
N ALA A 83 -3.70 6.06 10.95
CA ALA A 83 -3.59 6.53 9.57
C ALA A 83 -2.22 7.16 9.30
N ALA A 84 -1.70 7.97 10.25
CA ALA A 84 -0.38 8.57 10.15
C ALA A 84 0.75 7.54 10.04
N ALA A 85 0.65 6.42 10.78
CA ALA A 85 1.63 5.34 10.68
C ALA A 85 1.61 4.68 9.29
N LEU A 86 0.42 4.45 8.76
CA LEU A 86 0.26 3.84 7.43
C LEU A 86 0.62 4.81 6.31
N ASP A 87 0.41 6.12 6.49
CA ASP A 87 0.82 7.16 5.54
C ASP A 87 2.35 7.22 5.40
N ARG A 88 3.10 7.13 6.50
CA ARG A 88 4.57 7.04 6.46
C ARG A 88 5.05 5.86 5.62
N ILE A 89 4.42 4.70 5.81
CA ILE A 89 4.72 3.48 5.04
C ILE A 89 4.38 3.70 3.57
N LEU A 90 3.20 4.26 3.29
CA LEU A 90 2.73 4.55 1.94
C LEU A 90 3.70 5.47 1.19
N GLU A 91 4.11 6.59 1.80
CA GLU A 91 5.05 7.54 1.19
C GLU A 91 6.37 6.88 0.77
N VAL A 92 6.96 6.07 1.65
CA VAL A 92 8.21 5.35 1.35
C VAL A 92 7.98 4.30 0.26
N ALA A 93 6.90 3.53 0.36
CA ALA A 93 6.57 2.51 -0.63
C ALA A 93 6.34 3.11 -2.03
N MET A 94 5.69 4.27 -2.11
CA MET A 94 5.44 4.97 -3.37
C MET A 94 6.74 5.51 -3.98
N ARG A 95 7.62 6.07 -3.15
CA ARG A 95 8.96 6.53 -3.56
C ARG A 95 9.81 5.37 -4.09
N LEU A 96 9.82 4.23 -3.41
CA LEU A 96 10.59 3.05 -3.83
C LEU A 96 10.03 2.36 -5.08
N SER A 97 8.70 2.36 -5.25
CA SER A 97 8.03 1.69 -6.37
C SER A 97 7.86 2.57 -7.61
N ALA A 98 8.46 3.78 -7.61
CA ALA A 98 8.36 4.79 -8.66
C ALA A 98 6.91 5.09 -9.11
N PHE A 99 5.95 5.08 -8.18
CA PHE A 99 4.63 5.64 -8.48
C PHE A 99 4.79 7.14 -8.70
N THR A 100 4.29 7.62 -9.84
CA THR A 100 4.33 9.06 -10.10
C THR A 100 3.36 9.76 -9.17
N LYS A 101 3.67 11.01 -8.79
CA LYS A 101 2.76 11.87 -8.01
C LYS A 101 1.34 11.92 -8.59
N LYS A 102 1.21 11.76 -9.91
CA LYS A 102 -0.07 11.68 -10.63
C LYS A 102 -0.93 10.48 -10.22
N ASP A 103 -0.31 9.35 -9.87
CA ASP A 103 -1.02 8.16 -9.40
C ASP A 103 -1.55 8.37 -7.97
N VAL A 104 -0.81 9.14 -7.14
CA VAL A 104 -1.19 9.55 -5.77
C VAL A 104 -2.44 10.43 -5.78
N ASP A 105 -2.43 11.49 -6.58
CA ASP A 105 -3.51 12.49 -6.57
C ASP A 105 -4.86 11.88 -7.00
N ALA A 106 -4.83 10.87 -7.88
CA ALA A 106 -6.01 10.09 -8.26
C ALA A 106 -6.54 9.20 -7.13
N LEU A 107 -5.66 8.71 -6.24
CA LEU A 107 -6.00 7.88 -5.08
C LEU A 107 -6.63 8.72 -3.95
N GLU A 108 -6.10 9.91 -3.70
CA GLU A 108 -6.61 10.83 -2.67
C GLU A 108 -7.94 11.50 -3.10
N GLY A 109 -8.07 11.86 -4.38
CA GLY A 109 -9.26 12.53 -4.90
C GLY A 109 -10.57 11.72 -4.79
N ASN A 110 -10.51 10.38 -4.79
CA ASN A 110 -11.70 9.54 -4.66
C ASN A 110 -12.11 9.26 -3.20
N SER A 111 -11.28 9.65 -2.21
CA SER A 111 -11.55 9.41 -0.79
C SER A 111 -12.42 10.48 -0.13
N ASN A 112 -12.77 11.54 -0.86
CA ASN A 112 -13.57 12.67 -0.34
C ASN A 112 -15.02 12.72 -0.87
N ALA A 113 -15.49 11.68 -1.55
CA ALA A 113 -16.90 11.56 -1.95
C ALA A 113 -17.66 10.76 -0.88
N SER A 114 -18.05 11.42 0.21
CA SER A 114 -19.20 10.96 0.99
C SER A 114 -20.44 11.06 0.10
N PRO A 115 -21.19 9.98 -0.18
CA PRO A 115 -22.58 10.13 -0.58
C PRO A 115 -23.32 10.53 0.69
N SER A 116 -23.47 11.83 0.92
CA SER A 116 -24.46 12.31 1.86
C SER A 116 -25.82 11.81 1.38
N GLU A 117 -26.43 10.95 2.20
CA GLU A 117 -27.79 10.48 2.05
C GLU A 117 -28.75 11.67 2.12
N ASP A 118 -29.20 12.17 0.96
CA ASP A 118 -30.42 12.98 0.94
C ASP A 118 -31.63 12.05 1.03
N SER A 119 -31.95 11.70 2.27
CA SER A 119 -33.28 11.23 2.65
C SER A 119 -34.29 12.34 2.40
N ALA A 120 -34.94 12.31 1.24
CA ALA A 120 -36.19 13.03 1.02
C ALA A 120 -37.35 12.07 1.36
N SER A 121 -37.72 12.04 2.63
CA SER A 121 -39.06 11.63 3.06
C SER A 121 -40.08 12.46 2.27
N SER A 122 -40.94 11.79 1.50
CA SER A 122 -42.19 12.38 1.03
C SER A 122 -43.32 11.46 1.45
N SER A 123 -43.84 11.74 2.64
CA SER A 123 -45.21 11.40 3.00
C SER A 123 -46.14 12.38 2.28
N HIS A 124 -47.03 11.87 1.45
CA HIS A 124 -48.44 12.29 1.34
C HIS A 124 -49.22 11.33 0.44
#